data_AF-A0A3D4A7N5-F1
#
_entry.id   AF-A0A3D4A7N5-F1
#
_cell.length_a   1.000
_cell.length_b   1.000
_cell.length_c   1.000
_cell.angle_alpha   90.00
_cell.angle_beta   90.00
_cell.angle_gamma   90.00
#
_symmetry.space_group_name_H-M   'P 1'
#
loop_
_entity.id
_entity.type
_entity.pdbx_description
1 polymer ?
#
loop_
_entity_poly.entity_id
_entity_poly.type
_entity_poly.pdbx_seq_one_letter_code
_entity_poly.pdbx_strand_id
1 'polypeptide(L)'
;MIEYIQKGGLLMWPILACSIISIAVFAERLFYLHRATIHVGEFLKGLSNLIQRRNFAEALHESAGTPGPVARVIHSAIIRHDSPRAELREIVQEAGQLEVPKLERFLGMLATLAFLAPLLGLLGTVAGMIDA
;
A
#
# COMPACT_ATOMS: atom_id res chain seq x y z
N MET A 1 -28.78 10.95 -18.46
CA MET A 1 -28.03 10.47 -17.26
C MET A 1 -28.60 11.05 -15.97
N ILE A 2 -28.77 12.37 -15.84
CA ILE A 2 -29.30 13.00 -14.61
C ILE A 2 -30.73 12.52 -14.25
N GLU A 3 -31.59 12.25 -15.22
CA GLU A 3 -32.92 11.66 -14.96
C GLU A 3 -32.87 10.25 -14.35
N TYR A 4 -31.89 9.42 -14.75
CA TYR A 4 -31.70 8.10 -14.13
C TYR A 4 -31.17 8.21 -12.70
N ILE A 5 -30.37 9.26 -12.42
CA ILE A 5 -29.90 9.58 -11.07
C ILE A 5 -31.05 9.98 -10.16
N GLN A 6 -31.99 10.78 -10.67
CA GLN A 6 -33.19 11.16 -9.93
C GLN A 6 -34.16 9.99 -9.70
N LYS A 7 -34.23 9.03 -10.63
CA LYS A 7 -35.04 7.81 -10.48
C LYS A 7 -34.46 6.78 -9.51
N GLY A 8 -33.15 6.78 -9.26
CA GLY A 8 -32.51 5.84 -8.34
C GLY A 8 -32.75 6.09 -6.85
N GLY A 9 -33.48 7.16 -6.50
CA GLY A 9 -33.90 7.45 -5.13
C GLY A 9 -32.75 7.75 -4.16
N LEU A 10 -33.05 7.65 -2.86
CA LEU A 10 -32.12 7.99 -1.76
C LEU A 10 -30.84 7.14 -1.80
N LEU A 11 -30.92 5.88 -2.24
CA LEU A 11 -29.79 4.93 -2.27
C LEU A 11 -28.72 5.26 -3.32
N MET A 12 -29.02 6.13 -4.27
CA MET A 12 -28.06 6.50 -5.30
C MET A 12 -26.88 7.33 -4.75
N TRP A 13 -27.16 8.15 -3.74
CA TRP A 13 -26.17 9.00 -3.06
C TRP A 13 -25.06 8.21 -2.35
N PRO A 14 -25.35 7.20 -1.50
CA PRO A 14 -24.30 6.40 -0.87
C PRO A 14 -23.49 5.57 -1.87
N ILE A 15 -24.09 5.09 -2.96
CA ILE A 15 -23.36 4.37 -4.03
C ILE A 15 -22.38 5.32 -4.74
N LEU A 16 -22.83 6.54 -5.06
CA LEU A 16 -21.97 7.56 -5.67
C LEU A 16 -20.81 7.93 -4.73
N ALA A 17 -21.07 8.08 -3.43
CA ALA A 17 -20.05 8.34 -2.44
C ALA A 17 -19.02 7.20 -2.37
N CYS A 18 -19.46 5.94 -2.35
CA CYS A 18 -18.57 4.78 -2.38
C CYS A 18 -17.65 4.78 -3.62
N SER A 19 -18.19 5.16 -4.78
CA SER A 19 -17.43 5.25 -6.04
C SER A 19 -16.33 6.32 -5.95
N ILE A 20 -16.68 7.54 -5.51
CA ILE A 20 -15.73 8.65 -5.37
C ILE A 20 -14.60 8.28 -4.40
N ILE A 21 -14.96 7.71 -3.23
CA ILE A 21 -13.97 7.30 -2.22
C ILE A 21 -13.07 6.20 -2.79
N SER A 22 -13.63 5.19 -3.46
CA SER A 22 -12.86 4.09 -4.06
C SER A 22 -11.85 4.60 -5.08
N ILE A 23 -12.26 5.52 -5.97
CA ILE A 23 -11.37 6.11 -6.97
C ILE A 23 -10.26 6.93 -6.32
N ALA A 24 -10.60 7.75 -5.30
CA ALA A 24 -9.62 8.56 -4.59
C ALA A 24 -8.55 7.70 -3.91
N VAL A 25 -8.98 6.64 -3.20
CA VAL A 25 -8.07 5.69 -2.55
C VAL A 25 -7.24 4.91 -3.59
N PHE A 26 -7.85 4.48 -4.68
CA PHE A 26 -7.16 3.78 -5.76
C PHE A 26 -6.06 4.64 -6.40
N ALA A 27 -6.35 5.92 -6.67
CA ALA A 27 -5.37 6.85 -7.20
C ALA A 27 -4.21 7.07 -6.22
N GLU A 28 -4.50 7.33 -4.92
CA GLU A 28 -3.47 7.48 -3.89
C GLU A 28 -2.55 6.26 -3.83
N ARG A 29 -3.12 5.06 -3.82
CA ARG A 29 -2.38 3.79 -3.80
C ARG A 29 -1.50 3.63 -5.04
N LEU A 30 -2.03 3.94 -6.22
CA LEU A 30 -1.30 3.81 -7.48
C LEU A 30 -0.08 4.75 -7.50
N PHE A 31 -0.25 6.01 -7.07
CA PHE A 31 0.87 6.95 -6.94
C PHE A 31 1.88 6.51 -5.87
N TYR A 32 1.42 6.04 -4.71
CA TYR A 32 2.29 5.59 -3.64
C TYR A 32 3.15 4.39 -4.10
N LEU A 33 2.52 3.39 -4.71
CA LEU A 33 3.20 2.19 -5.16
C LEU A 33 4.17 2.50 -6.31
N HIS A 34 3.76 3.35 -7.26
CA HIS A 34 4.61 3.80 -8.36
C HIS A 34 5.81 4.64 -7.87
N ARG A 35 5.66 5.39 -6.78
CA ARG A 35 6.79 6.10 -6.16
C ARG A 35 7.69 5.18 -5.33
N ALA A 36 7.15 4.08 -4.81
CA ALA A 36 7.88 3.08 -4.03
C ALA A 36 8.63 2.06 -4.90
N THR A 37 8.36 1.99 -6.21
CA THR A 37 9.11 1.13 -7.12
C THR A 37 10.52 1.68 -7.32
N ILE A 38 11.50 0.98 -6.78
CA ILE A 38 12.92 1.15 -7.06
C ILE A 38 13.44 -0.05 -7.86
N HIS A 39 14.58 0.11 -8.53
CA HIS A 39 15.31 -1.01 -9.12
C HIS A 39 15.97 -1.85 -8.02
N VAL A 40 15.16 -2.64 -7.31
CA VAL A 40 15.56 -3.44 -6.14
C VAL A 40 16.82 -4.27 -6.42
N GLY A 41 16.92 -4.88 -7.60
CA GLY A 41 18.06 -5.70 -7.97
C GLY A 41 19.38 -4.92 -8.08
N GLU A 42 19.36 -3.71 -8.65
CA GLU A 42 20.55 -2.86 -8.76
C GLU A 42 20.94 -2.27 -7.42
N PHE A 43 19.95 -1.79 -6.66
CA PHE A 43 20.13 -1.26 -5.30
C PHE A 43 20.78 -2.30 -4.37
N LEU A 44 20.28 -3.54 -4.38
CA LEU A 44 20.84 -4.64 -3.59
C LEU A 44 22.28 -4.97 -4.00
N LYS A 45 22.58 -4.94 -5.30
CA LYS A 45 23.94 -5.17 -5.81
C LYS A 45 24.90 -4.07 -5.37
N GLY A 46 24.46 -2.80 -5.46
CA GLY A 46 25.22 -1.64 -4.99
C GLY A 46 25.59 -1.77 -3.51
N LEU A 47 24.59 -2.01 -2.66
CA LEU A 47 24.78 -2.21 -1.23
C LEU A 47 25.66 -3.43 -0.92
N SER A 48 25.51 -4.54 -1.64
CA SER A 48 26.35 -5.72 -1.44
C SER A 48 27.83 -5.40 -1.71
N ASN A 49 28.13 -4.64 -2.75
CA ASN A 49 29.50 -4.21 -3.06
C ASN A 49 30.09 -3.31 -1.96
N LEU A 50 29.30 -2.39 -1.42
CA LEU A 50 29.72 -1.50 -0.32
C LEU A 50 30.02 -2.27 0.97
N ILE A 51 29.15 -3.22 1.32
CA ILE A 51 29.31 -4.09 2.48
C ILE A 51 30.54 -4.99 2.33
N GLN A 52 30.78 -5.56 1.15
CA GLN A 52 31.98 -6.37 0.87
C GLN A 52 33.28 -5.57 1.02
N ARG A 53 33.25 -4.29 0.66
CA ARG A 53 34.37 -3.34 0.84
C ARG A 53 34.50 -2.80 2.27
N ARG A 54 33.65 -3.27 3.20
CA ARG A 54 33.54 -2.78 4.59
C ARG A 54 33.20 -1.28 4.69
N ASN A 55 32.60 -0.69 3.66
CA ASN A 55 32.18 0.71 3.68
C ASN A 55 30.74 0.86 4.21
N PHE A 56 30.54 0.57 5.49
CA PHE A 56 29.21 0.60 6.11
C PHE A 56 28.63 2.01 6.22
N ALA A 57 29.46 3.04 6.36
CA ALA A 57 29.02 4.43 6.43
C ALA A 57 28.36 4.88 5.12
N GLU A 58 28.96 4.53 3.97
CA GLU A 58 28.40 4.84 2.66
C GLU A 58 27.14 4.00 2.37
N ALA A 59 27.13 2.71 2.75
CA ALA A 59 25.94 1.87 2.65
C ALA A 59 24.75 2.40 3.49
N LEU A 60 25.03 2.94 4.68
CA LEU A 60 24.01 3.56 5.52
C LEU A 60 23.47 4.84 4.88
N HIS A 61 24.33 5.67 4.31
CA HIS A 61 23.93 6.89 3.62
C HIS A 61 23.07 6.60 2.38
N GLU A 62 23.47 5.63 1.55
CA GLU A 62 22.73 5.24 0.35
C GLU A 62 21.35 4.63 0.68
N SER A 63 21.29 3.78 1.72
CA SER A 63 20.03 3.18 2.17
C SER A 63 19.08 4.19 2.83
N ALA A 64 19.61 5.24 3.48
CA ALA A 64 18.80 6.34 4.01
C ALA A 64 18.27 7.29 2.91
N GLY A 65 19.05 7.50 1.85
CA GLY A 65 18.68 8.36 0.72
C GLY A 65 17.69 7.73 -0.26
N THR A 66 17.55 6.39 -0.24
CA THR A 66 16.70 5.67 -1.19
C THR A 66 15.27 5.52 -0.66
N PRO A 67 14.25 6.02 -1.37
CA PRO A 67 12.86 5.80 -0.98
C PRO A 67 12.45 4.35 -1.24
N GLY A 68 11.63 3.78 -0.35
CA GLY A 68 10.99 2.50 -0.57
C GLY A 68 11.05 1.56 0.62
N PRO A 69 10.18 0.54 0.67
CA PRO A 69 10.14 -0.41 1.77
C PRO A 69 11.44 -1.21 1.89
N VAL A 70 12.01 -1.63 0.75
CA VAL A 70 13.26 -2.42 0.73
C VAL A 70 14.42 -1.64 1.33
N ALA A 71 14.57 -0.36 0.96
CA ALA A 71 15.62 0.50 1.52
C ALA A 71 15.50 0.64 3.04
N ARG A 72 14.27 0.83 3.56
CA ARG A 72 14.01 0.92 5.00
C ARG A 72 14.35 -0.38 5.75
N VAL A 73 13.99 -1.53 5.18
CA VAL A 73 14.31 -2.84 5.76
C VAL A 73 15.82 -3.04 5.82
N ILE A 74 16.53 -2.79 4.72
CA ILE A 74 17.98 -3.00 4.68
C ILE A 74 18.73 -1.99 5.55
N HIS A 75 18.28 -0.75 5.60
CA HIS A 75 18.82 0.26 6.51
C HIS A 75 18.83 -0.23 7.96
N SER A 76 17.74 -0.87 8.43
CA SER A 76 17.68 -1.45 9.78
C SER A 76 18.69 -2.58 10.01
N ALA A 77 19.00 -3.35 8.96
CA ALA A 77 20.02 -4.39 9.00
C ALA A 77 21.45 -3.82 9.00
N ILE A 78 21.69 -2.76 8.22
CA ILE A 78 23.00 -2.09 8.14
C ILE A 78 23.32 -1.40 9.47
N ILE A 79 22.35 -0.76 10.14
CA ILE A 79 22.58 -0.13 11.46
C ILE A 79 23.11 -1.13 12.49
N ARG A 80 22.67 -2.39 12.42
CA ARG A 80 23.01 -3.46 13.37
C ARG A 80 23.97 -4.48 12.75
N HIS A 81 24.84 -4.06 11.84
CA HIS A 81 25.71 -4.96 11.07
C HIS A 81 26.65 -5.84 11.93
N ASP A 82 26.93 -5.43 13.17
CA ASP A 82 27.78 -6.17 14.12
C ASP A 82 27.04 -7.32 14.84
N SER A 83 25.71 -7.40 14.71
CA SER A 83 24.92 -8.47 15.31
C SER A 83 25.17 -9.83 14.61
N PRO A 84 24.99 -10.96 15.33
CA PRO A 84 25.07 -12.29 14.74
C PRO A 84 24.09 -12.48 13.58
N ARG A 85 24.43 -13.35 12.63
CA ARG A 85 23.57 -13.63 11.45
C ARG A 85 22.13 -14.04 11.80
N ALA A 86 21.93 -14.73 12.92
CA ALA A 86 20.60 -15.11 13.39
C ALA A 86 19.76 -13.89 13.76
N GLU A 87 20.34 -12.97 14.53
CA GLU A 87 19.70 -11.72 14.95
C GLU A 87 19.47 -10.79 13.76
N LEU A 88 20.42 -10.68 12.84
CA LEU A 88 20.24 -9.89 11.60
C LEU A 88 19.06 -10.39 10.76
N ARG A 89 18.85 -11.71 10.67
CA ARG A 89 17.68 -12.28 9.98
C ARG A 89 16.38 -11.89 10.68
N GLU A 90 16.36 -11.93 12.00
CA GLU A 90 15.22 -11.54 12.81
C GLU A 90 14.88 -10.06 12.62
N ILE A 91 15.89 -9.18 12.67
CA ILE A 91 15.74 -7.74 12.41
C ILE A 91 15.15 -7.46 11.03
N VAL A 92 15.70 -8.10 9.99
CA VAL A 92 15.19 -7.96 8.62
C VAL A 92 13.74 -8.44 8.51
N GLN A 93 13.41 -9.57 9.13
CA GLN A 93 12.07 -10.12 9.12
C GLN A 93 11.08 -9.21 9.85
N GLU A 94 11.44 -8.74 11.05
CA GLU A 94 10.62 -7.82 11.84
C GLU A 94 10.41 -6.49 11.11
N ALA A 95 11.48 -5.89 10.58
CA ALA A 95 11.39 -4.67 9.78
C ALA A 95 10.51 -4.88 8.53
N GLY A 96 10.60 -6.04 7.88
CA GLY A 96 9.72 -6.42 6.78
C GLY A 96 8.25 -6.47 7.21
N GLN A 97 7.95 -7.11 8.34
CA GLN A 97 6.59 -7.20 8.90
C GLN A 97 6.02 -5.82 9.25
N LEU A 98 6.86 -4.88 9.69
CA LEU A 98 6.44 -3.50 9.96
C LEU A 98 6.15 -2.69 8.68
N GLU A 99 6.68 -3.09 7.53
CA GLU A 99 6.45 -2.44 6.25
C GLU A 99 5.18 -2.94 5.54
N VAL A 100 4.81 -4.21 5.70
CA VAL A 100 3.58 -4.81 5.12
C VAL A 100 2.33 -3.96 5.37
N PRO A 101 1.94 -3.62 6.62
CA PRO A 101 0.72 -2.85 6.87
C PRO A 101 0.77 -1.42 6.31
N LYS A 102 1.97 -0.86 6.07
CA LYS A 102 2.12 0.46 5.41
C LYS A 102 1.78 0.35 3.92
N LEU A 103 2.20 -0.74 3.28
CA LEU A 103 1.88 -1.06 1.88
C LEU A 103 0.38 -1.39 1.72
N GLU A 104 -0.21 -2.08 2.69
CA GLU A 104 -1.62 -2.48 2.68
C GLU A 104 -2.59 -1.39 3.16
N ARG A 105 -2.08 -0.25 3.60
CA ARG A 105 -2.90 0.87 4.08
C ARG A 105 -4.01 1.19 3.05
N PHE A 106 -5.24 1.38 3.51
CA PHE A 106 -6.45 1.60 2.69
C PHE A 106 -6.92 0.44 1.78
N LEU A 107 -6.16 -0.64 1.58
CA LEU A 107 -6.66 -1.82 0.85
C LEU A 107 -7.84 -2.47 1.57
N GLY A 108 -7.82 -2.49 2.91
CA GLY A 108 -8.96 -2.96 3.71
C GLY A 108 -10.23 -2.13 3.49
N MET A 109 -10.10 -0.81 3.29
CA MET A 109 -11.24 0.07 2.98
C MET A 109 -11.78 -0.19 1.57
N LEU A 110 -10.90 -0.40 0.58
CA LEU A 110 -11.33 -0.81 -0.76
C LEU A 110 -12.06 -2.16 -0.73
N ALA A 111 -11.58 -3.12 0.08
CA ALA A 111 -12.21 -4.42 0.23
C ALA A 111 -13.62 -4.32 0.86
N THR A 112 -13.79 -3.50 1.89
CA THR A 112 -15.12 -3.28 2.49
C THR A 112 -16.06 -2.56 1.53
N LEU A 113 -15.59 -1.56 0.78
CA LEU A 113 -16.39 -0.89 -0.25
C LEU A 113 -16.78 -1.85 -1.39
N ALA A 114 -15.87 -2.72 -1.82
CA ALA A 114 -16.12 -3.73 -2.84
C ALA A 114 -17.21 -4.74 -2.40
N PHE A 115 -17.30 -5.02 -1.09
CA PHE A 115 -18.35 -5.86 -0.53
C PHE A 115 -19.69 -5.11 -0.34
N LEU A 116 -19.64 -3.87 0.15
CA LEU A 116 -20.83 -3.08 0.46
C LEU A 116 -21.54 -2.55 -0.78
N ALA A 117 -20.81 -2.17 -1.83
CA ALA A 117 -21.39 -1.56 -3.03
C ALA A 117 -22.41 -2.48 -3.75
N PRO A 118 -22.15 -3.78 -3.98
CA PRO A 118 -23.14 -4.70 -4.53
C PRO A 118 -24.39 -4.86 -3.65
N LEU A 119 -24.22 -4.89 -2.32
CA LEU A 119 -25.34 -5.01 -1.37
C LEU A 119 -26.23 -3.76 -1.41
N LEU A 120 -25.63 -2.57 -1.49
CA LEU A 120 -26.36 -1.31 -1.68
C LEU A 120 -27.10 -1.30 -3.03
N GLY A 121 -26.49 -1.83 -4.09
CA GLY A 121 -27.13 -1.98 -5.39
C GLY A 121 -28.35 -2.91 -5.34
N LEU A 122 -28.21 -4.09 -4.72
CA LEU A 122 -29.30 -5.03 -4.53
C LEU A 122 -30.44 -4.42 -3.68
N LEU A 123 -30.10 -3.74 -2.59
CA LEU A 123 -31.08 -3.02 -1.76
C LEU A 123 -31.86 -2.00 -2.59
N GLY A 124 -31.20 -1.29 -3.49
CA GLY A 124 -31.84 -0.32 -4.39
C GLY A 124 -32.82 -0.96 -5.35
N THR A 125 -32.49 -2.13 -5.90
CA THR A 125 -33.42 -2.88 -6.76
C THR A 125 -34.67 -3.32 -6.01
N VAL A 126 -34.52 -3.81 -4.77
CA VAL A 126 -35.65 -4.24 -3.94
C VAL A 126 -36.53 -3.05 -3.56
N ALA A 127 -35.94 -1.94 -3.11
CA ALA A 127 -36.69 -0.73 -2.78
C ALA A 127 -37.48 -0.20 -4.00
N GLY A 128 -36.85 -0.19 -5.18
CA GLY A 128 -37.51 0.24 -6.42
C GLY A 128 -38.67 -0.66 -6.87
N MET A 129 -38.63 -1.96 -6.55
CA MET A 129 -39.76 -2.87 -6.80
C MET A 129 -40.91 -2.69 -5.81
N ILE A 130 -40.66 -2.13 -4.62
CA ILE A 130 -41.71 -1.88 -3.61
C ILE A 130 -42.45 -0.57 -3.89
N ASP A 131 -41.74 0.46 -4.38
CA ASP A 131 -42.31 1.77 -4.71
C ASP A 131 -42.98 1.82 -6.11
N ALA A 132 -42.79 0.79 -6.95
CA ALA A 132 -43.38 0.68 -8.30
C ALA A 132 -44.71 -0.08 -8.30
#